data_AF-A0A0S8H1S4-F1
#
_entry.id   AF-A0A0S8H1S4-F1
#
_cell.length_a   1.000
_cell.length_b   1.000
_cell.length_c   1.000
_cell.angle_alpha   90.00
_cell.angle_beta   90.00
_cell.angle_gamma   90.00
#
_symmetry.space_group_name_H-M   'P 1'
#
loop_
_entity.id
_entity.type
_entity.pdbx_description
1 polymer ?
#
loop_
_entity_poly.entity_id
_entity_poly.type
_entity_poly.pdbx_seq_one_letter_code
_entity_poly.pdbx_strand_id
1 'polypeptide(L)'
;MAHLNEETLSELLDGASVAGAEEHLASCSACRGELEALRRLRSQLRELPELEAPAELWSRIEARVAVAGRVRRLRVGRPSVIAMQAAAMAAVFVIGLGLGRVFWRGDQQGAGAQLVSEGSSATSLADAMAEVRRLGAQYDAALRNLEQLAVEEGAPTPSLAEQRLVSLDALVEASRTALSAEPADPVLNSYLFAALEERDAVLRQIRAQQEAGSEVLWR
;
A
#
# COMPACT_ATOMS: atom_id res chain seq x y z
N MET A 1 -31.11 25.79 -20.65
CA MET A 1 -30.14 26.69 -20.00
C MET A 1 -29.22 25.81 -19.19
N ALA A 2 -27.90 25.97 -19.30
CA ALA A 2 -26.95 25.15 -18.53
C ALA A 2 -26.93 25.62 -17.07
N HIS A 3 -27.06 24.69 -16.11
CA HIS A 3 -26.92 24.94 -14.68
C HIS A 3 -25.48 24.71 -14.22
N LEU A 4 -25.12 25.22 -13.05
CA LEU A 4 -23.87 24.83 -12.38
C LEU A 4 -23.92 23.33 -12.03
N ASN A 5 -22.78 22.65 -12.14
CA ASN A 5 -22.68 21.26 -11.69
C ASN A 5 -22.56 21.19 -10.15
N GLU A 6 -22.78 20.00 -9.61
CA GLU A 6 -22.73 19.73 -8.17
C GLU A 6 -21.36 20.08 -7.55
N GLU A 7 -20.28 19.77 -8.25
CA GLU A 7 -18.91 20.08 -7.83
C GLU A 7 -18.70 21.59 -7.62
N THR A 8 -19.12 22.42 -8.59
CA THR A 8 -19.05 23.89 -8.47
C THR A 8 -19.89 24.41 -7.31
N LEU A 9 -21.07 23.83 -7.07
CA LEU A 9 -21.92 24.21 -5.93
C LEU A 9 -21.25 23.86 -4.58
N SER A 10 -20.56 22.71 -4.51
CA SER A 10 -19.78 22.32 -3.33
C SER A 10 -18.60 23.26 -3.11
N GLU A 11 -17.84 23.60 -4.15
CA GLU A 11 -16.74 24.56 -4.07
C GLU A 11 -17.21 25.93 -3.55
N LEU A 12 -18.33 26.43 -4.07
CA LEU A 12 -18.96 27.67 -3.60
C LEU A 12 -19.47 27.58 -2.15
N LEU A 13 -19.91 26.40 -1.71
CA LEU A 13 -20.30 26.15 -0.32
C LEU A 13 -19.09 26.26 0.60
N ASP A 14 -17.94 25.75 0.17
CA ASP A 14 -16.66 25.79 0.90
C ASP A 14 -15.98 27.17 0.86
N GLY A 15 -16.55 28.12 0.12
CA GLY A 15 -16.10 29.50 0.06
C GLY A 15 -15.06 29.76 -1.04
N ALA A 16 -14.87 28.82 -1.97
CA ALA A 16 -14.06 29.06 -3.15
C ALA A 16 -14.74 30.05 -4.10
N SER A 17 -13.92 30.84 -4.80
CA SER A 17 -14.39 31.74 -5.85
C SER A 17 -14.25 31.06 -7.21
N VAL A 18 -15.37 30.64 -7.79
CA VAL A 18 -15.39 29.99 -9.12
C VAL A 18 -15.76 31.02 -10.19
N ALA A 19 -14.96 31.09 -11.25
CA ALA A 19 -15.15 32.06 -12.32
C ALA A 19 -16.53 31.92 -13.00
N GLY A 20 -17.24 33.03 -13.16
CA GLY A 20 -18.58 33.07 -13.79
C GLY A 20 -19.72 32.55 -12.93
N ALA A 21 -19.44 31.95 -11.76
CA ALA A 21 -20.47 31.45 -10.86
C ALA A 21 -21.32 32.57 -10.26
N GLU A 22 -20.73 33.70 -9.88
CA GLU A 22 -21.48 34.84 -9.32
C GLU A 22 -22.47 35.44 -10.34
N GLU A 23 -22.04 35.60 -11.59
CA GLU A 23 -22.90 36.08 -12.68
C GLU A 23 -24.02 35.08 -12.99
N HIS A 24 -23.71 33.78 -12.96
CA HIS A 24 -24.72 32.73 -13.11
C HIS A 24 -25.72 32.76 -11.96
N LEU A 25 -25.27 32.87 -10.71
CA LEU A 25 -26.15 32.98 -9.55
C LEU A 25 -26.97 34.27 -9.57
N ALA A 26 -26.51 35.34 -10.21
CA ALA A 26 -27.32 36.56 -10.39
C ALA A 26 -28.52 36.31 -11.33
N SER A 27 -28.36 35.45 -12.34
CA SER A 27 -29.37 35.19 -13.38
C SER A 27 -30.21 33.91 -13.17
N CYS A 28 -29.71 32.91 -12.44
CA CYS A 28 -30.37 31.61 -12.26
C CYS A 28 -30.94 31.42 -10.84
N SER A 29 -32.27 31.43 -10.71
CA SER A 29 -32.94 31.17 -9.42
C SER A 29 -32.81 29.73 -8.93
N ALA A 30 -32.73 28.74 -9.85
CA ALA A 30 -32.61 27.33 -9.48
C ALA A 30 -31.28 27.05 -8.76
N CYS A 31 -30.14 27.45 -9.34
CA CYS A 31 -28.84 27.26 -8.71
C CYS A 31 -28.68 28.06 -7.41
N ARG A 32 -29.29 29.25 -7.30
CA ARG A 32 -29.36 29.97 -6.01
C ARG A 32 -30.13 29.18 -4.95
N GLY A 33 -31.31 28.66 -5.29
CA GLY A 33 -32.13 27.90 -4.37
C GLY A 33 -31.44 26.63 -3.86
N GLU A 34 -30.72 25.95 -4.75
CA GLU A 34 -29.92 24.77 -4.42
C GLU A 34 -28.75 25.11 -3.48
N LEU A 35 -27.97 26.15 -3.80
CA LEU A 35 -26.86 26.60 -2.95
C LEU A 35 -27.35 27.04 -1.55
N GLU A 36 -28.50 27.72 -1.48
CA GLU A 36 -29.12 28.07 -0.20
C GLU A 36 -29.61 26.84 0.58
N ALA A 37 -30.14 25.82 -0.09
CA ALA A 37 -30.53 24.57 0.55
C ALA A 37 -29.32 23.86 1.18
N LEU A 38 -28.20 23.78 0.44
CA LEU A 38 -26.94 23.25 0.95
C LEU A 38 -26.40 24.05 2.13
N ARG A 39 -26.47 25.39 2.09
CA ARG A 39 -26.07 26.26 3.21
C ARG A 39 -26.90 26.01 4.46
N ARG A 40 -28.23 25.85 4.32
CA ARG A 40 -29.14 25.53 5.43
C ARG A 40 -28.85 24.14 6.02
N LEU A 41 -28.61 23.14 5.17
CA LEU A 41 -28.23 21.82 5.64
C LEU A 41 -26.91 21.87 6.43
N ARG A 42 -25.90 22.60 5.93
CA ARG A 42 -24.63 22.78 6.63
C ARG A 42 -24.79 23.48 7.98
N SER A 43 -25.68 24.48 8.08
CA SER A 43 -25.92 25.13 9.37
C SER A 43 -26.57 24.17 10.39
N GLN A 44 -27.53 23.37 9.96
CA GLN A 44 -28.16 22.34 10.80
C GLN A 44 -27.15 21.30 11.29
N LEU A 45 -26.23 20.86 10.41
CA LEU A 45 -25.17 19.93 10.80
C LEU A 45 -24.18 20.54 11.79
N ARG A 46 -23.93 21.86 11.72
CA ARG A 46 -23.06 22.56 12.69
C ARG A 46 -23.68 22.75 14.06
N GLU A 47 -25.01 22.63 14.18
CA GLU A 47 -25.71 22.68 15.47
C GLU A 47 -25.66 21.34 16.22
N LEU A 48 -25.15 20.28 15.60
CA LEU A 48 -24.95 18.99 16.26
C LEU A 48 -23.97 19.13 17.44
N PRO A 49 -24.17 18.33 18.52
CA PRO A 49 -23.25 18.33 19.65
C PRO A 49 -21.82 18.04 19.21
N GLU A 50 -20.87 18.83 19.72
CA GLU A 50 -19.46 18.60 19.48
C GLU A 50 -19.03 17.31 20.20
N LEU A 51 -18.49 16.35 19.44
CA LEU A 51 -17.89 15.15 20.02
C LEU A 51 -16.46 15.48 20.44
N GLU A 52 -16.18 15.32 21.73
CA GLU A 52 -14.83 15.48 22.26
C GLU A 52 -13.96 14.28 21.85
N ALA A 53 -12.88 14.56 21.12
CA ALA A 53 -11.93 13.53 20.72
C ALA A 53 -11.10 13.06 21.94
N PRO A 54 -10.70 11.78 22.00
CA PRO A 54 -9.78 11.31 23.03
C PRO A 54 -8.49 12.13 23.06
N ALA A 55 -8.00 12.48 24.25
CA ALA A 55 -6.85 13.37 24.43
C ALA A 55 -5.58 12.85 23.73
N GLU A 56 -5.40 11.53 23.62
CA GLU A 56 -4.25 10.92 22.95
C GLU A 56 -4.33 10.98 21.42
N LEU A 57 -5.49 11.32 20.85
CA LEU A 57 -5.66 11.37 19.40
C LEU A 57 -4.83 12.52 18.81
N TRP A 58 -4.86 13.70 19.45
CA TRP A 58 -4.16 14.88 18.95
C TRP A 58 -2.65 14.71 18.94
N SER A 59 -2.08 14.18 20.02
CA SER A 59 -0.63 13.90 20.10
C SER A 59 -0.17 12.87 19.06
N ARG A 60 -1.01 11.87 18.75
CA ARG A 60 -0.74 10.90 17.66
C ARG A 60 -0.82 11.54 16.28
N ILE A 61 -1.75 12.47 16.06
CA ILE A 61 -1.86 13.23 14.80
C ILE A 61 -0.63 14.11 14.63
N GLU A 62 -0.25 14.90 15.65
CA GLU A 62 0.93 15.76 15.63
C GLU A 62 2.21 14.96 15.32
N ALA A 63 2.39 13.80 15.97
CA ALA A 63 3.53 12.93 15.72
C ALA A 63 3.60 12.46 14.26
N ARG A 64 2.46 12.14 13.64
CA ARG A 64 2.41 11.72 12.23
C ARG A 64 2.60 12.88 11.25
N VAL A 65 2.00 14.03 11.51
CA VAL A 65 2.17 15.23 10.67
C VAL A 65 3.61 15.74 10.73
N ALA A 66 4.26 15.72 11.90
CA ALA A 66 5.65 16.11 12.07
C ALA A 66 6.66 15.18 11.37
N VAL A 67 6.25 13.93 11.05
CA VAL A 67 7.03 12.98 10.24
C VAL A 67 6.74 13.21 8.76
N ALA A 68 5.48 13.40 8.37
CA ALA A 68 5.08 13.65 6.97
C ALA A 68 5.62 14.99 6.43
N GLY A 69 5.63 16.06 7.24
CA GLY A 69 6.23 17.34 6.89
C GLY A 69 7.76 17.31 6.79
N ARG A 70 8.38 16.20 7.20
CA ARG A 70 9.82 15.94 7.15
C ARG A 70 10.20 15.01 6.00
N VAL A 71 9.47 15.06 4.87
CA VAL A 71 10.00 14.61 3.57
C VAL A 71 11.28 15.40 3.27
N ARG A 72 12.36 14.90 3.85
CA ARG A 72 13.73 15.28 3.59
C ARG A 72 13.88 14.96 2.12
N ARG A 73 13.77 15.96 1.25
CA ARG A 73 14.27 15.86 -0.11
C ARG A 73 15.71 15.40 0.06
N LEU A 74 15.93 14.09 -0.06
CA LEU A 74 17.25 13.51 -0.08
C LEU A 74 17.85 14.15 -1.31
N ARG A 75 18.65 15.18 -1.09
CA ARG A 75 19.46 15.79 -2.12
C ARG A 75 20.50 14.73 -2.43
N VAL A 76 20.14 13.79 -3.31
CA VAL A 76 21.06 12.81 -3.87
C VAL A 76 22.06 13.64 -4.66
N GLY A 77 23.15 14.03 -4.00
CA GLY A 77 24.27 14.68 -4.65
C GLY A 77 24.76 13.72 -5.72
N ARG A 78 24.77 14.17 -6.97
CA ARG A 78 25.33 13.41 -8.09
C ARG A 78 26.75 12.99 -7.67
N PRO A 79 27.07 11.68 -7.58
CA PRO A 79 28.41 11.27 -7.19
C PRO A 79 29.39 11.87 -8.22
N SER A 80 30.51 12.43 -7.73
CA SER A 80 31.49 13.00 -8.64
C SER A 80 32.03 11.87 -9.53
N VAL A 81 32.18 12.15 -10.83
CA VAL A 81 32.72 11.21 -11.82
C VAL A 81 34.09 10.64 -11.39
N ILE A 82 34.81 11.39 -10.54
CA ILE A 82 36.11 11.00 -9.99
C ILE A 82 35.97 9.87 -8.94
N ALA A 83 34.93 9.90 -8.11
CA ALA A 83 34.65 8.83 -7.14
C ALA A 83 34.25 7.52 -7.83
N MET A 84 33.54 7.61 -8.96
CA MET A 84 33.14 6.46 -9.77
C MET A 84 34.33 5.83 -10.52
N GLN A 85 35.31 6.63 -10.94
CA GLN A 85 36.54 6.14 -11.57
C GLN A 85 37.50 5.45 -10.58
N ALA A 86 37.59 5.94 -9.34
CA ALA A 86 38.41 5.30 -8.30
C ALA A 86 37.87 3.91 -7.88
N ALA A 87 36.54 3.76 -7.80
CA ALA A 87 35.90 2.48 -7.49
C ALA A 87 36.13 1.42 -8.60
N ALA A 88 36.11 1.83 -9.87
CA ALA A 88 36.36 0.94 -11.01
C ALA A 88 37.81 0.42 -11.03
N MET A 89 38.80 1.26 -10.69
CA MET A 89 40.20 0.83 -10.62
C MET A 89 40.47 -0.17 -9.49
N ALA A 90 39.83 0.01 -8.33
CA ALA A 90 39.96 -0.94 -7.23
C ALA A 90 39.36 -2.31 -7.55
N ALA A 91 38.24 -2.36 -8.28
CA ALA A 91 37.60 -3.61 -8.68
C ALA A 91 38.46 -4.44 -9.65
N VAL A 92 39.09 -3.79 -10.64
CA VAL A 92 39.97 -4.47 -11.60
C VAL A 92 41.22 -5.04 -10.91
N PHE A 93 41.76 -4.34 -9.91
CA PHE A 93 42.95 -4.80 -9.17
C PHE A 93 42.65 -6.01 -8.27
N VAL A 94 41.47 -6.05 -7.64
CA VAL A 94 41.02 -7.18 -6.80
C VAL A 94 40.69 -8.41 -7.66
N ILE A 95 40.05 -8.22 -8.82
CA ILE A 95 39.74 -9.33 -9.75
C ILE A 95 41.03 -9.89 -10.38
N GLY A 96 41.98 -9.03 -10.75
CA GLY A 96 43.27 -9.45 -11.33
C GLY A 96 44.15 -10.23 -10.35
N LEU A 97 44.20 -9.81 -9.08
CA LEU A 97 44.95 -10.53 -8.03
C LEU A 97 44.26 -11.82 -7.55
N GLY A 98 42.93 -11.90 -7.65
CA GLY A 98 42.15 -13.08 -7.31
C GLY A 98 42.32 -14.23 -8.33
N LEU A 99 42.25 -13.92 -9.62
CA LEU A 99 42.36 -14.93 -10.69
C LEU A 99 43.78 -15.49 -10.86
N GLY A 100 44.82 -14.69 -10.58
CA GLY A 100 46.21 -15.12 -10.67
C GLY A 100 46.63 -16.16 -9.61
N ARG A 101 45.99 -16.18 -8.44
CA ARG A 101 46.28 -17.17 -7.39
C ARG A 101 45.59 -18.52 -7.58
N VAL A 102 44.44 -18.54 -8.24
CA VAL A 102 43.64 -19.76 -8.44
C VAL A 102 44.16 -20.59 -9.61
N PHE A 103 44.67 -19.96 -10.67
CA PHE A 103 45.15 -20.66 -11.86
C PHE A 103 46.51 -21.37 -11.69
N TRP A 104 47.29 -21.05 -10.64
CA TRP A 104 48.64 -21.60 -10.45
C TRP A 104 48.74 -22.64 -9.32
N ARG A 105 47.63 -23.01 -8.67
CA ARG A 105 47.66 -23.91 -7.49
C ARG A 105 46.68 -25.08 -7.52
N GLY A 106 46.08 -25.40 -8.67
CA GLY A 106 45.00 -26.39 -8.77
C GLY A 106 45.09 -27.35 -9.96
N ASP A 107 46.29 -27.63 -10.48
CA ASP A 107 46.53 -28.91 -11.16
C ASP A 107 46.65 -29.96 -10.05
N GLN A 108 45.51 -30.51 -9.58
CA GLN A 108 45.33 -31.86 -8.99
C GLN A 108 43.85 -32.10 -8.60
N GLN A 109 43.21 -32.99 -9.34
CA GLN A 109 42.21 -33.97 -8.87
C GLN A 109 40.79 -33.49 -8.47
N GLY A 110 39.81 -33.86 -9.31
CA GLY A 110 38.69 -34.68 -8.82
C GLY A 110 37.33 -34.01 -8.63
N ALA A 111 36.32 -34.72 -9.15
CA ALA A 111 34.88 -34.62 -8.88
C ALA A 111 34.13 -33.41 -9.45
N GLY A 112 33.33 -33.72 -10.47
CA GLY A 112 32.33 -32.82 -11.01
C GLY A 112 31.30 -32.43 -9.96
N ALA A 113 31.25 -31.14 -9.67
CA ALA A 113 30.00 -30.46 -9.39
C ALA A 113 29.66 -29.70 -10.68
N GLN A 114 28.86 -30.33 -11.55
CA GLN A 114 28.02 -29.55 -12.46
C GLN A 114 27.12 -28.73 -11.55
N LEU A 115 27.51 -27.48 -11.30
CA LEU A 115 26.59 -26.45 -10.91
C LEU A 115 25.55 -26.41 -12.02
N VAL A 116 24.37 -26.97 -11.75
CA VAL A 116 23.20 -26.72 -12.56
C VAL A 116 22.96 -25.22 -12.46
N SER A 117 23.49 -24.52 -13.46
CA SER A 117 23.05 -23.19 -13.80
C SER A 117 21.64 -23.35 -14.34
N GLU A 118 20.65 -23.45 -13.45
CA GLU A 118 19.26 -23.11 -13.78
C GLU A 118 19.21 -21.59 -13.95
N GLY A 119 19.81 -21.15 -15.05
CA GLY A 119 19.83 -19.77 -15.47
C GLY A 119 18.41 -19.38 -15.83
N SER A 120 17.88 -18.38 -15.13
CA SER A 120 16.71 -17.64 -15.59
C SER A 120 16.94 -17.27 -17.06
N SER A 121 16.20 -17.93 -17.94
CA SER A 121 16.32 -17.77 -19.40
C SER A 121 15.54 -16.55 -19.90
N ALA A 122 15.15 -15.65 -18.98
CA ALA A 122 14.40 -14.45 -19.30
C ALA A 122 15.28 -13.53 -20.16
N THR A 123 14.98 -13.49 -21.46
CA THR A 123 15.71 -12.67 -22.44
C THR A 123 15.05 -11.29 -22.61
N SER A 124 13.85 -11.12 -22.03
CA SER A 124 13.11 -9.86 -22.03
C SER A 124 12.39 -9.63 -20.68
N LEU A 125 11.99 -8.38 -20.45
CA LEU A 125 11.13 -8.02 -19.31
C LEU A 125 9.79 -8.78 -19.34
N ALA A 126 9.26 -9.06 -20.53
CA ALA A 126 8.04 -9.84 -20.69
C ALA A 126 8.22 -11.28 -20.22
N ASP A 127 9.35 -11.92 -20.57
CA ASP A 127 9.68 -13.27 -20.12
C ASP A 127 9.90 -13.32 -18.61
N ALA A 128 10.57 -12.30 -18.04
CA ALA A 128 10.75 -12.20 -16.59
C ALA A 128 9.41 -12.06 -15.85
N MET A 129 8.49 -11.23 -16.35
CA MET A 129 7.15 -11.10 -15.78
C MET A 129 6.33 -12.38 -15.92
N ALA A 130 6.43 -13.09 -17.04
CA ALA A 130 5.77 -14.37 -17.24
C ALA A 130 6.29 -15.42 -16.25
N GLU A 131 7.60 -15.43 -16.00
CA GLU A 131 8.23 -16.33 -15.04
C GLU A 131 7.77 -16.05 -13.61
N VAL A 132 7.70 -14.78 -13.20
CA VAL A 132 7.15 -14.39 -11.89
C VAL A 132 5.71 -14.87 -11.73
N ARG A 133 4.86 -14.71 -12.75
CA ARG A 133 3.47 -15.20 -12.71
C ARG A 133 3.40 -16.72 -12.60
N ARG A 134 4.27 -17.44 -13.33
CA ARG A 134 4.36 -18.90 -13.28
C ARG A 134 4.74 -19.39 -11.89
N LEU A 135 5.76 -18.79 -11.29
CA LEU A 135 6.21 -19.11 -9.94
C LEU A 135 5.15 -18.79 -8.89
N GLY A 136 4.46 -17.65 -9.02
CA GLY A 136 3.32 -17.32 -8.16
C GLY A 136 2.21 -18.38 -8.22
N ALA A 137 1.80 -18.78 -9.43
CA ALA A 137 0.79 -19.83 -9.60
C ALA A 137 1.22 -21.19 -9.02
N GLN A 138 2.51 -21.53 -9.11
CA GLN A 138 3.06 -22.75 -8.50
C GLN A 138 3.05 -22.69 -6.96
N TYR A 139 3.42 -21.53 -6.39
CA TYR A 139 3.35 -21.31 -4.95
C TYR A 139 1.91 -21.43 -4.43
N ASP A 140 0.95 -20.80 -5.11
CA ASP A 140 -0.47 -20.87 -4.74
C ASP A 140 -1.01 -22.32 -4.79
N ALA A 141 -0.59 -23.10 -5.77
CA ALA A 141 -0.94 -24.52 -5.87
C ALA A 141 -0.33 -25.34 -4.73
N ALA A 142 0.93 -25.08 -4.37
CA ALA A 142 1.59 -25.76 -3.25
C ALA A 142 0.90 -25.45 -1.91
N LEU A 143 0.48 -24.19 -1.70
CA LEU A 143 -0.22 -23.79 -0.48
C LEU A 143 -1.57 -24.51 -0.34
N ARG A 144 -2.36 -24.62 -1.42
CA ARG A 144 -3.62 -25.39 -1.40
C ARG A 144 -3.42 -26.86 -1.08
N ASN A 145 -2.38 -27.49 -1.63
CA ASN A 145 -2.05 -28.88 -1.29
C ASN A 145 -1.67 -29.02 0.19
N LEU A 146 -0.89 -28.07 0.72
CA LEU A 146 -0.54 -28.04 2.14
C LEU A 146 -1.79 -27.89 3.02
N GLU A 147 -2.72 -27.01 2.65
CA GLU A 147 -3.99 -26.84 3.37
C GLU A 147 -4.84 -28.11 3.35
N GLN A 148 -4.95 -28.79 2.21
CA GLN A 148 -5.66 -30.06 2.09
C GLN A 148 -5.06 -31.12 3.03
N LEU A 149 -3.73 -31.28 3.00
CA LEU A 149 -3.02 -32.22 3.87
C LEU A 149 -3.17 -31.84 5.36
N ALA A 150 -3.10 -30.54 5.68
CA ALA A 150 -3.28 -30.06 7.06
C ALA A 150 -4.71 -30.37 7.58
N VAL A 151 -5.73 -30.24 6.75
CA VAL A 151 -7.12 -30.64 7.08
C VAL A 151 -7.23 -32.15 7.28
N GLU A 152 -6.61 -32.95 6.40
CA GLU A 152 -6.59 -34.42 6.51
C GLU A 152 -5.88 -34.90 7.79
N GLU A 153 -4.78 -34.26 8.17
CA GLU A 153 -4.02 -34.58 9.38
C GLU A 153 -4.62 -33.97 10.66
N GLY A 154 -5.73 -33.23 10.55
CA GLY A 154 -6.35 -32.55 11.69
C GLY A 154 -5.47 -31.47 12.30
N ALA A 155 -4.49 -30.96 11.55
CA ALA A 155 -3.68 -29.83 11.97
C ALA A 155 -4.57 -28.59 12.05
N PRO A 156 -4.39 -27.73 13.07
CA PRO A 156 -5.15 -26.49 13.17
C PRO A 156 -4.77 -25.58 11.99
N THR A 157 -5.61 -25.56 10.96
CA THR A 157 -5.51 -24.59 9.87
C THR A 157 -6.08 -23.26 10.37
N PRO A 158 -5.35 -22.15 10.23
CA PRO A 158 -5.93 -20.84 10.53
C PRO A 158 -7.16 -20.67 9.66
N SER A 159 -8.23 -20.16 10.25
CA SER A 159 -9.49 -19.99 9.53
C SER A 159 -9.26 -19.09 8.31
N LEU A 160 -10.02 -19.28 7.23
CA LEU A 160 -9.96 -18.42 6.04
C LEU A 160 -10.08 -16.92 6.40
N ALA A 161 -10.82 -16.61 7.47
CA ALA A 161 -10.95 -15.26 8.00
C ALA A 161 -9.64 -14.73 8.61
N GLU A 162 -8.90 -15.55 9.36
CA GLU A 162 -7.58 -15.19 9.90
C GLU A 162 -6.55 -14.98 8.79
N GLN A 163 -6.52 -15.85 7.78
CA GLN A 163 -5.63 -15.68 6.64
C GLN A 163 -5.93 -14.39 5.85
N ARG A 164 -7.22 -14.11 5.65
CA ARG A 164 -7.68 -12.88 5.00
C ARG A 164 -7.30 -11.64 5.80
N LEU A 165 -7.38 -11.71 7.13
CA LEU A 165 -6.97 -10.63 8.02
C LEU A 165 -5.48 -10.30 7.86
N VAL A 166 -4.62 -11.32 7.84
CA VAL A 166 -3.17 -11.15 7.64
C VAL A 166 -2.87 -10.46 6.29
N SER A 167 -3.59 -10.84 5.24
CA SER A 167 -3.43 -10.22 3.91
C SER A 167 -3.89 -8.75 3.89
N LEU A 168 -4.98 -8.44 4.57
CA LEU A 168 -5.48 -7.06 4.71
C LEU A 168 -4.51 -6.18 5.52
N ASP A 169 -3.93 -6.71 6.60
CA ASP A 169 -2.91 -5.98 7.38
C ASP A 169 -1.65 -5.70 6.54
N ALA A 170 -1.22 -6.65 5.71
CA ALA A 170 -0.12 -6.43 4.77
C ALA A 170 -0.43 -5.33 3.74
N LEU A 171 -1.66 -5.30 3.21
CA LEU A 171 -2.10 -4.27 2.26
C LEU A 171 -2.18 -2.88 2.91
N VAL A 172 -2.67 -2.80 4.15
CA VAL A 172 -2.71 -1.55 4.92
C VAL A 172 -1.29 -1.00 5.13
N GLU A 173 -0.34 -1.86 5.49
CA GLU A 173 1.05 -1.45 5.71
C GLU A 173 1.75 -1.03 4.41
N ALA A 174 1.53 -1.76 3.32
CA ALA A 174 2.04 -1.39 2.00
C ALA A 174 1.49 -0.03 1.55
N SER A 175 0.19 0.20 1.73
CA SER A 175 -0.47 1.46 1.36
C SER A 175 0.05 2.64 2.18
N ARG A 176 0.25 2.46 3.50
CA ARG A 176 0.87 3.48 4.37
C ARG A 176 2.31 3.79 3.98
N THR A 177 3.07 2.77 3.62
CA THR A 177 4.45 2.95 3.14
C THR A 177 4.48 3.78 1.86
N ALA A 178 3.59 3.47 0.90
CA ALA A 178 3.49 4.25 -0.34
C ALA A 178 3.04 5.70 -0.09
N LEU A 179 2.04 5.92 0.76
CA LEU A 179 1.56 7.25 1.15
C LEU A 179 2.60 8.07 1.90
N SER A 180 3.60 7.44 2.54
CA SER A 180 4.70 8.19 3.15
C SER A 180 5.61 8.89 2.13
N ALA A 181 5.68 8.34 0.91
CA ALA A 181 6.40 8.96 -0.20
C ALA A 181 5.54 10.00 -0.94
N GLU A 182 4.25 9.69 -1.14
CA GLU A 182 3.29 10.55 -1.86
C GLU A 182 1.99 10.76 -1.05
N PRO A 183 1.98 11.71 -0.09
CA PRO A 183 0.85 11.87 0.85
C PRO A 183 -0.46 12.35 0.22
N ALA A 184 -0.38 13.00 -0.93
CA ALA A 184 -1.52 13.60 -1.63
C ALA A 184 -2.06 12.71 -2.76
N ASP A 185 -1.61 11.46 -2.88
CA ASP A 185 -2.12 10.53 -3.90
C ASP A 185 -3.55 10.09 -3.52
N PRO A 186 -4.58 10.48 -4.30
CA PRO A 186 -5.96 10.13 -4.02
C PRO A 186 -6.24 8.63 -4.20
N VAL A 187 -5.52 7.95 -5.09
CA VAL A 187 -5.70 6.53 -5.39
C VAL A 187 -5.19 5.69 -4.22
N LEU A 188 -3.98 5.96 -3.73
CA LEU A 188 -3.43 5.25 -2.57
C LEU A 188 -4.25 5.47 -1.30
N ASN A 189 -4.78 6.69 -1.11
CA ASN A 189 -5.70 6.97 0.00
C ASN A 189 -6.99 6.13 -0.13
N SER A 190 -7.58 6.05 -1.32
CA SER A 190 -8.79 5.23 -1.53
C SER A 190 -8.57 3.74 -1.23
N TYR A 191 -7.43 3.18 -1.64
CA TYR A 191 -7.07 1.79 -1.35
C TYR A 191 -6.86 1.56 0.14
N LEU A 192 -6.22 2.50 0.85
CA LEU A 192 -6.04 2.40 2.29
C LEU A 192 -7.39 2.38 3.02
N PHE A 193 -8.34 3.26 2.66
CA PHE A 193 -9.66 3.27 3.28
C PHE A 193 -10.44 1.97 3.01
N ALA A 194 -10.46 1.50 1.77
CA ALA A 194 -11.10 0.24 1.42
C ALA A 194 -10.52 -0.96 2.19
N ALA A 195 -9.19 -1.02 2.32
CA ALA A 195 -8.52 -2.08 3.08
C ALA A 195 -8.86 -2.04 4.57
N LEU A 196 -8.97 -0.84 5.17
CA LEU A 196 -9.35 -0.67 6.58
C LEU A 196 -10.79 -1.10 6.84
N GLU A 197 -11.73 -0.72 5.97
CA GLU A 197 -13.14 -1.11 6.08
C GLU A 197 -13.32 -2.62 6.01
N GLU A 198 -12.66 -3.27 5.04
CA GLU A 198 -12.73 -4.72 4.89
C GLU A 198 -12.12 -5.45 6.08
N ARG A 199 -11.00 -4.95 6.62
CA ARG A 199 -10.35 -5.51 7.80
C ARG A 199 -11.27 -5.49 9.01
N ASP A 200 -11.93 -4.36 9.24
CA ASP A 200 -12.85 -4.20 10.36
C ASP A 200 -14.10 -5.09 10.19
N ALA A 201 -14.55 -5.34 8.95
CA ALA A 201 -15.61 -6.31 8.68
C ALA A 201 -15.20 -7.75 9.02
N VAL A 202 -13.99 -8.17 8.64
CA VAL A 202 -13.45 -9.50 8.97
C VAL A 202 -13.30 -9.67 10.49
N LEU A 203 -12.82 -8.65 11.21
CA LEU A 203 -12.71 -8.70 12.68
C LEU A 203 -14.08 -8.84 13.36
N ARG A 204 -15.12 -8.17 12.86
CA ARG A 204 -16.50 -8.34 13.37
C ARG A 204 -17.01 -9.76 13.13
N GLN A 205 -16.74 -10.34 11.96
CA GLN A 205 -17.10 -11.72 11.64
C GLN A 205 -16.42 -12.72 12.58
N ILE A 206 -15.12 -12.57 12.82
CA ILE A 206 -14.36 -13.45 13.72
C ILE A 206 -14.95 -13.40 15.14
N ARG A 207 -15.23 -12.20 15.67
CA ARG A 207 -15.86 -12.06 17.00
C ARG A 207 -17.22 -12.73 17.08
N ALA A 208 -18.08 -12.54 16.08
CA ALA A 208 -19.40 -13.17 16.04
C ALA A 208 -19.31 -14.72 16.02
N GLN A 209 -18.33 -15.29 15.32
CA GLN A 209 -18.09 -16.73 15.32
C GLN A 209 -17.60 -17.25 16.68
N GLN A 210 -16.75 -16.48 17.38
CA GLN A 210 -16.28 -16.83 18.72
C GLN A 210 -17.41 -16.79 19.76
N GLU A 211 -18.28 -15.77 19.71
CA GLU A 211 -19.44 -15.66 20.59
C GLU A 211 -20.42 -16.82 20.36
N ALA A 212 -20.74 -17.14 19.10
CA ALA A 212 -21.61 -18.27 18.77
C ALA A 212 -21.02 -19.64 19.19
N GLY A 213 -19.71 -19.82 19.08
CA GLY A 213 -19.03 -21.03 19.57
C GLY A 213 -19.05 -21.16 21.10
N SER A 214 -19.03 -20.04 21.82
CA SER A 214 -19.06 -20.01 23.28
C SER A 214 -20.44 -20.34 23.87
N GLU A 215 -21.53 -20.00 23.18
CA GLU A 215 -22.91 -20.33 23.60
C GLU A 215 -23.20 -21.84 23.52
N VAL A 216 -22.56 -22.56 22.60
CA VAL A 216 -22.78 -24.01 22.41
C VAL A 216 -22.14 -24.86 23.52
N LEU A 217 -21.14 -24.34 24.23
CA LEU A 217 -20.39 -25.06 25.28
C LEU A 217 -21.08 -25.09 26.66
N TRP A 218 -22.22 -24.40 26.85
CA TRP A 218 -22.95 -24.32 28.12
C TRP A 218 -24.29 -25.06 28.16
N ARG A 219 -24.49 -26.08 27.32
CA ARG A 219 -25.67 -26.96 27.33
C ARG A 219 -25.32 -28.41 27.62
#